data_AF-A0A914C908-F1
#
_entry.id   AF-A0A914C908-F1
#
_cell.length_a   1.000
_cell.length_b   1.000
_cell.length_c   1.000
_cell.angle_alpha   90.00
_cell.angle_beta   90.00
_cell.angle_gamma   90.00
#
_symmetry.space_group_name_H-M   'P 1'
#
loop_
_entity.id
_entity.type
_entity.pdbx_description
1 polymer ?
#
loop_
_entity_poly.entity_id
_entity_poly.type
_entity_poly.pdbx_seq_one_letter_code
_entity_poly.pdbx_strand_id
1 'polypeptide(L)'
;MALDYDDGGFHIKEIDRKIFPKNLKDLWIPFRDKFVKILMNPMKELQLTQDELAFLLAQIIWNVQEVEGLSEEVIKLSEQVNEQIGMDLHNYYVHERGISIFASRLIKLTKLVEAARDIIRSKSELFLMEKIFDSVEFSIVESPSF
;
A
#
# COMPACT_ATOMS: atom_id res chain seq x y z
N MET A 1 -19.76 1.57 6.10
CA MET A 1 -18.68 0.77 5.49
C MET A 1 -19.20 -0.64 5.36
N ALA A 2 -19.51 -1.10 4.15
CA ALA A 2 -19.91 -2.48 3.88
C ALA A 2 -19.27 -2.87 2.55
N LEU A 3 -18.31 -3.80 2.62
CA LEU A 3 -17.68 -4.41 1.46
C LEU A 3 -18.58 -5.57 1.05
N ASP A 4 -19.15 -5.50 -0.15
CA ASP A 4 -19.93 -6.61 -0.71
C ASP A 4 -19.06 -7.29 -1.77
N TYR A 5 -18.85 -8.59 -1.59
CA TYR A 5 -18.01 -9.42 -2.45
C TYR A 5 -18.94 -10.29 -3.29
N ASP A 6 -19.05 -9.99 -4.59
CA ASP A 6 -19.62 -10.93 -5.53
C ASP A 6 -18.94 -10.82 -6.91
N ASP A 7 -18.79 -11.96 -7.57
CA ASP A 7 -18.23 -12.17 -8.92
C ASP A 7 -16.82 -11.63 -9.21
N GLY A 8 -15.87 -11.91 -8.32
CA GLY A 8 -14.42 -11.85 -8.63
C GLY A 8 -13.81 -10.45 -8.78
N GLY A 9 -14.62 -9.39 -8.83
CA GLY A 9 -14.21 -7.98 -8.87
C GLY A 9 -14.48 -7.24 -7.57
N PHE A 10 -13.67 -6.21 -7.25
CA PHE A 10 -14.04 -5.24 -6.22
C PHE A 10 -14.93 -4.17 -6.86
N HIS A 11 -16.25 -4.27 -6.66
CA HIS A 11 -17.17 -3.21 -7.06
C HIS A 11 -17.44 -2.28 -5.87
N ILE A 12 -16.89 -1.06 -5.94
CA ILE A 12 -17.07 -0.04 -4.90
C ILE A 12 -18.43 0.63 -5.13
N LYS A 13 -19.39 0.44 -4.21
CA LYS A 13 -20.64 1.24 -4.18
C LYS A 13 -20.29 2.72 -4.00
N GLU A 14 -20.97 3.56 -4.77
CA GLU A 14 -20.70 4.98 -4.98
C GLU A 14 -20.19 5.72 -3.74
N ILE A 15 -19.01 6.31 -3.86
CA ILE A 15 -18.48 7.29 -2.91
C ILE A 15 -19.48 8.44 -2.81
N ASP A 16 -19.90 8.76 -1.58
CA ASP A 16 -20.80 9.86 -1.26
C ASP A 16 -20.29 11.15 -1.91
N ARG A 17 -21.07 11.64 -2.88
CA ARG A 17 -20.67 12.63 -3.90
C ARG A 17 -20.44 14.04 -3.35
N LYS A 18 -20.57 14.27 -2.05
CA LYS A 18 -20.64 15.63 -1.47
C LYS A 18 -19.33 16.23 -0.99
N ILE A 19 -18.25 15.46 -0.87
CA ILE A 19 -16.99 15.96 -0.27
C ILE A 19 -15.90 16.26 -1.30
N PHE A 20 -15.94 15.65 -2.49
CA PHE A 20 -14.88 15.78 -3.49
C PHE A 20 -15.30 16.65 -4.68
N PRO A 21 -14.60 17.76 -4.98
CA PRO A 21 -14.87 18.58 -6.17
C PRO A 21 -14.77 17.73 -7.44
N LYS A 22 -15.59 18.06 -8.45
CA LYS A 22 -15.79 17.25 -9.67
C LYS A 22 -14.48 16.89 -10.40
N ASN A 23 -13.46 17.74 -10.34
CA ASN A 23 -12.18 17.56 -11.04
C ASN A 23 -11.19 16.64 -10.30
N LEU A 24 -11.42 16.35 -9.01
CA LEU A 24 -10.51 15.54 -8.21
C LEU A 24 -10.73 14.05 -8.46
N LYS A 25 -11.96 13.63 -8.79
CA LYS A 25 -12.27 12.21 -9.09
C LYS A 25 -11.43 11.65 -10.24
N ASP A 26 -11.15 12.46 -11.24
CA ASP A 26 -10.36 12.07 -12.41
C ASP A 26 -8.89 11.82 -12.05
N LEU A 27 -8.40 12.40 -10.95
CA LEU A 27 -7.05 12.14 -10.41
C LEU A 27 -6.98 10.82 -9.63
N TRP A 28 -8.08 10.41 -8.99
CA TRP A 28 -8.12 9.21 -8.14
C TRP A 28 -8.43 7.92 -8.90
N ILE A 29 -9.15 7.99 -10.02
CA ILE A 29 -9.46 6.84 -10.89
C ILE A 29 -8.20 6.10 -11.37
N PRO A 30 -7.18 6.75 -11.96
CA PRO A 30 -5.99 6.03 -12.43
C PRO A 30 -5.19 5.42 -11.28
N PHE A 31 -5.15 6.07 -10.11
CA PHE A 31 -4.54 5.51 -8.91
C PHE A 31 -5.26 4.24 -8.44
N ARG A 32 -6.61 4.29 -8.36
CA ARG A 32 -7.44 3.13 -8.01
C ARG A 32 -7.20 1.98 -8.98
N ASP A 33 -7.21 2.24 -10.28
CA ASP A 33 -7.05 1.20 -11.29
C ASP A 33 -5.64 0.59 -11.24
N LYS A 34 -4.61 1.40 -10.98
CA LYS A 34 -3.24 0.95 -10.69
C LYS A 34 -3.20 0.07 -9.44
N PHE A 35 -3.84 0.48 -8.34
CA PHE A 35 -3.92 -0.30 -7.10
C PHE A 35 -4.59 -1.66 -7.30
N VAL A 36 -5.75 -1.69 -7.98
CA VAL A 36 -6.47 -2.94 -8.29
C VAL A 36 -5.60 -3.87 -9.13
N LYS A 37 -5.01 -3.35 -10.21
CA LYS A 37 -4.25 -4.16 -11.16
C LYS A 37 -2.94 -4.70 -10.59
N ILE A 38 -2.22 -3.89 -9.82
CA ILE A 38 -0.86 -4.21 -9.37
C ILE A 38 -0.84 -4.91 -8.01
N LEU A 39 -1.83 -4.66 -7.14
CA LEU A 39 -1.90 -5.29 -5.82
C LEU A 39 -3.08 -6.24 -5.71
N MET A 40 -4.30 -5.76 -5.90
CA MET A 40 -5.49 -6.56 -5.57
C MET A 40 -5.60 -7.83 -6.41
N ASN A 41 -5.35 -7.73 -7.72
CA ASN A 41 -5.43 -8.89 -8.61
C ASN A 41 -4.31 -9.89 -8.34
N PRO A 42 -3.02 -9.50 -8.24
CA PRO A 42 -1.97 -10.46 -7.89
C PRO A 42 -2.16 -11.07 -6.51
N MET A 43 -2.71 -10.32 -5.54
CA MET A 43 -3.04 -10.89 -4.24
C MET A 43 -4.12 -11.98 -4.31
N LYS A 44 -5.15 -11.77 -5.15
CA LYS A 44 -6.21 -12.76 -5.41
C LYS A 44 -5.67 -13.97 -6.17
N GLU A 45 -4.89 -13.76 -7.22
CA GLU A 45 -4.29 -14.84 -8.03
C GLU A 45 -3.37 -15.73 -7.21
N LEU A 46 -2.62 -15.13 -6.29
CA LEU A 46 -1.78 -15.87 -5.34
C LEU A 46 -2.59 -16.54 -4.23
N GLN A 47 -3.86 -16.19 -4.05
CA GLN A 47 -4.69 -16.65 -2.92
C GLN A 47 -3.97 -16.41 -1.59
N LEU A 48 -3.63 -15.13 -1.31
CA LEU A 48 -2.93 -14.80 -0.08
C LEU A 48 -3.68 -15.31 1.14
N THR A 49 -2.93 -15.91 2.05
CA THR A 49 -3.44 -16.29 3.36
C THR A 49 -3.37 -15.09 4.30
N GLN A 50 -4.09 -15.17 5.42
CA GLN A 50 -4.08 -14.12 6.42
C GLN A 50 -2.67 -13.87 6.97
N ASP A 51 -1.89 -14.93 7.18
CA ASP A 51 -0.51 -14.87 7.67
C ASP A 51 0.43 -14.20 6.66
N GLU A 52 0.25 -14.49 5.37
CA GLU A 52 1.01 -13.82 4.31
C GLU A 52 0.66 -12.34 4.21
N LEU A 53 -0.62 -11.98 4.35
CA LEU A 53 -1.04 -10.59 4.38
C LEU A 53 -0.46 -9.85 5.59
N ALA A 54 -0.43 -10.50 6.75
CA ALA A 54 0.21 -9.96 7.96
C ALA A 54 1.72 -9.74 7.73
N PHE A 55 2.40 -10.69 7.09
CA PHE A 55 3.80 -10.55 6.69
C PHE A 55 4.00 -9.35 5.75
N LEU A 56 3.17 -9.20 4.70
CA LEU A 56 3.24 -8.06 3.78
C LEU A 56 3.13 -6.72 4.51
N LEU A 57 2.12 -6.58 5.39
CA LEU A 57 1.89 -5.36 6.16
C LEU A 57 3.06 -5.07 7.10
N ALA A 58 3.56 -6.08 7.79
CA ALA A 58 4.68 -5.94 8.71
C ALA A 58 5.95 -5.50 7.95
N GLN A 59 6.23 -6.08 6.78
CA GLN A 59 7.35 -5.67 5.92
C GLN A 59 7.21 -4.22 5.40
N ILE A 60 5.99 -3.75 5.13
CA ILE A 60 5.77 -2.36 4.72
C ILE A 60 6.03 -1.40 5.89
N ILE A 61 5.63 -1.76 7.11
CA ILE A 61 5.77 -0.92 8.31
C ILE A 61 7.21 -0.88 8.82
N TRP A 62 7.86 -2.05 8.90
CA TRP A 62 9.15 -2.21 9.58
C TRP A 62 10.36 -2.08 8.66
N ASN A 63 10.17 -1.97 7.34
CA ASN A 63 11.28 -1.59 6.47
C ASN A 63 11.47 -0.06 6.48
N VAL A 64 12.17 0.41 7.51
CA VAL A 64 12.38 1.84 7.79
C VAL A 64 13.77 2.33 7.39
N GLN A 65 14.57 1.52 6.69
CA GLN A 65 15.96 1.87 6.32
C GLN A 65 16.05 3.14 5.46
N GLU A 66 15.02 3.43 4.67
CA GLU A 66 14.96 4.63 3.82
C GLU A 66 14.36 5.87 4.54
N VAL A 67 14.00 5.77 5.83
CA VAL A 67 13.37 6.86 6.58
C VAL A 67 14.43 7.74 7.25
N GLU A 68 14.55 8.98 6.77
CA GLU A 68 15.47 9.96 7.34
C GLU A 68 15.07 10.38 8.76
N GLY A 69 16.07 10.62 9.63
CA GLY A 69 15.86 11.16 10.98
C GLY A 69 15.52 10.13 12.05
N LEU A 70 15.59 8.83 11.75
CA LEU A 70 15.47 7.78 12.76
C LEU A 70 16.77 7.59 13.54
N SER A 71 16.65 7.20 14.82
CA SER A 71 17.83 6.86 15.63
C SER A 71 18.38 5.49 15.25
N GLU A 72 19.67 5.29 15.50
CA GLU A 72 20.34 4.00 15.25
C GLU A 72 19.67 2.85 16.03
N GLU A 73 19.14 3.12 17.22
CA GLU A 73 18.41 2.12 18.01
C GLU A 73 17.12 1.67 17.31
N VAL A 74 16.39 2.60 16.69
CA VAL A 74 15.16 2.28 15.96
C VAL A 74 15.47 1.48 14.69
N ILE A 75 16.53 1.83 13.96
CA ILE A 75 16.98 1.07 12.79
C ILE A 75 17.34 -0.35 13.21
N LYS A 76 18.13 -0.51 14.26
CA LYS A 76 18.50 -1.84 14.79
C LYS A 76 17.30 -2.64 15.27
N LEU A 77 16.36 -2.01 15.95
CA LEU A 77 15.10 -2.66 16.35
C LEU A 77 14.32 -3.13 15.12
N SER A 78 14.27 -2.32 14.06
CA SER A 78 13.56 -2.68 12.84
C SER A 78 14.18 -3.90 12.15
N GLU A 79 15.51 -4.04 12.15
CA GLU A 79 16.20 -5.22 11.62
C GLU A 79 15.84 -6.47 12.41
N GLN A 80 15.85 -6.39 13.75
CA GLN A 80 15.47 -7.50 14.63
C GLN A 80 14.00 -7.92 14.41
N VAL A 81 13.11 -6.95 14.26
CA VAL A 81 11.69 -7.23 14.01
C VAL A 81 11.50 -7.87 12.63
N ASN A 82 12.19 -7.39 11.59
CA ASN A 82 12.13 -7.98 10.25
C ASN A 82 12.69 -9.41 10.21
N GLU A 83 13.75 -9.70 10.95
CA GLU A 83 14.28 -11.07 11.11
C GLU A 83 13.24 -11.99 11.75
N GLN A 84 12.61 -11.54 12.85
CA GLN A 84 11.56 -12.31 13.52
C GLN A 84 10.35 -12.55 12.61
N ILE A 85 9.90 -11.54 11.87
CA ILE A 85 8.82 -11.67 10.88
C ILE A 85 9.16 -12.72 9.81
N GLY A 86 10.41 -12.73 9.33
CA GLY A 86 10.88 -13.74 8.37
C GLY A 86 10.88 -15.16 8.94
N MET A 87 11.32 -15.31 10.20
CA MET A 87 11.27 -16.58 10.93
C MET A 87 9.84 -17.05 11.16
N ASP A 88 8.91 -16.17 11.52
CA ASP A 88 7.50 -16.51 11.74
C ASP A 88 6.85 -16.99 10.44
N LEU A 89 7.11 -16.30 9.31
CA LEU A 89 6.63 -16.75 8.01
C LEU A 89 7.24 -18.10 7.61
N HIS A 90 8.54 -18.30 7.85
CA HIS A 90 9.19 -19.59 7.61
C HIS A 90 8.54 -20.70 8.43
N ASN A 91 8.29 -20.45 9.72
CA ASN A 91 7.68 -21.41 10.63
C ASN A 91 6.25 -21.77 10.20
N TYR A 92 5.44 -20.79 9.79
CA TYR A 92 4.12 -21.01 9.20
C TYR A 92 4.19 -21.98 8.02
N TYR A 93 5.15 -21.79 7.11
CA TYR A 93 5.31 -22.66 5.95
C TYR A 93 5.81 -24.07 6.27
N VAL A 94 6.77 -24.19 7.17
CA VAL A 94 7.37 -25.49 7.52
C VAL A 94 6.43 -26.31 8.41
N HIS A 95 5.86 -25.71 9.45
CA HIS A 95 5.12 -26.44 10.48
C HIS A 95 3.63 -26.58 10.16
N GLU A 96 2.99 -25.55 9.62
CA GLU A 96 1.54 -25.58 9.38
C GLU A 96 1.17 -26.09 7.99
N ARG A 97 2.01 -25.79 6.98
CA ARG A 97 1.78 -26.19 5.59
C ARG A 97 2.57 -27.42 5.17
N GLY A 98 3.61 -27.81 5.91
CA GLY A 98 4.50 -28.92 5.55
C GLY A 98 5.33 -28.66 4.30
N ILE A 99 5.52 -27.39 3.91
CA ILE A 99 6.21 -26.99 2.68
C ILE A 99 7.64 -26.58 3.04
N SER A 100 8.61 -27.44 2.72
CA SER A 100 10.03 -27.15 3.02
C SER A 100 10.66 -26.13 2.06
N ILE A 101 10.10 -25.93 0.86
CA ILE A 101 10.65 -25.04 -0.18
C ILE A 101 9.64 -23.93 -0.50
N PHE A 102 9.52 -22.98 0.43
CA PHE A 102 8.66 -21.80 0.27
C PHE A 102 9.36 -20.61 -0.41
N ALA A 103 10.65 -20.72 -0.76
CA ALA A 103 11.43 -19.64 -1.36
C ALA A 103 10.78 -19.05 -2.63
N SER A 104 10.18 -19.91 -3.48
CA SER A 104 9.46 -19.46 -4.68
C SER A 104 8.22 -18.63 -4.35
N ARG A 105 7.58 -18.91 -3.20
CA ARG A 105 6.43 -18.17 -2.68
C ARG A 105 6.88 -16.88 -2.01
N LEU A 106 7.95 -16.91 -1.23
CA LEU A 106 8.57 -15.72 -0.63
C LEU A 106 8.94 -14.68 -1.68
N ILE A 107 9.60 -15.09 -2.78
CA ILE A 107 9.93 -14.19 -3.89
C ILE A 107 8.69 -13.47 -4.44
N LYS A 108 7.53 -14.16 -4.52
CA LYS A 108 6.27 -13.56 -4.97
C LYS A 108 5.70 -12.57 -3.95
N LEU A 109 5.78 -12.89 -2.66
CA LEU A 109 5.36 -11.99 -1.58
C LEU A 109 6.25 -10.74 -1.52
N THR A 110 7.57 -10.88 -1.66
CA THR A 110 8.48 -9.73 -1.69
C THR A 110 8.19 -8.80 -2.88
N LYS A 111 7.88 -9.35 -4.06
CA LYS A 111 7.46 -8.53 -5.21
C LYS A 111 6.18 -7.74 -4.93
N LEU A 112 5.23 -8.32 -4.19
CA LEU A 112 4.02 -7.61 -3.76
C LEU A 112 4.34 -6.48 -2.76
N VAL A 113 5.28 -6.70 -1.83
CA VAL A 113 5.73 -5.67 -0.89
C VAL A 113 6.33 -4.48 -1.65
N GLU A 114 7.24 -4.72 -2.60
CA GLU A 114 7.83 -3.63 -3.39
C GLU A 114 6.78 -2.89 -4.23
N ALA A 115 5.89 -3.63 -4.89
CA ALA A 115 4.79 -3.03 -5.63
C ALA A 115 3.87 -2.16 -4.75
N ALA A 116 3.68 -2.55 -3.48
CA ALA A 116 2.90 -1.77 -2.52
C ALA A 116 3.62 -0.48 -2.12
N ARG A 117 4.93 -0.55 -1.88
CA ARG A 117 5.75 0.63 -1.58
C ARG A 117 5.78 1.61 -2.74
N ASP A 118 5.89 1.13 -3.97
CA ASP A 118 5.84 1.97 -5.17
C ASP A 118 4.51 2.73 -5.30
N ILE A 119 3.39 2.07 -4.96
CA ILE A 119 2.08 2.71 -4.95
C ILE A 119 1.97 3.74 -3.84
N ILE A 120 2.51 3.45 -2.64
CA ILE A 120 2.54 4.41 -1.52
C ILE A 120 3.38 5.64 -1.89
N ARG A 121 4.54 5.47 -2.52
CA ARG A 121 5.38 6.56 -3.03
C ARG A 121 4.67 7.35 -4.14
N SER A 122 4.00 6.68 -5.07
CA SER A 122 3.19 7.36 -6.10
C SER A 122 2.02 8.15 -5.49
N LYS A 123 1.44 7.65 -4.40
CA LYS A 123 0.31 8.30 -3.70
C LYS A 123 0.76 9.59 -3.03
N SER A 124 1.93 9.61 -2.38
CA SER A 124 2.42 10.83 -1.73
C SER A 124 2.66 11.96 -2.75
N GLU A 125 3.13 11.65 -3.95
CA GLU A 125 3.27 12.62 -5.05
C GLU A 125 1.91 13.20 -5.49
N LEU A 126 0.88 12.36 -5.65
CA LEU A 126 -0.47 12.83 -5.99
C LEU A 126 -1.07 13.74 -4.89
N PHE A 127 -0.86 13.40 -3.62
CA PHE A 127 -1.29 14.24 -2.49
C PHE A 127 -0.58 15.59 -2.44
N LEU A 128 0.72 15.61 -2.76
CA LEU A 128 1.47 16.87 -2.82
C LEU A 128 0.95 17.75 -3.95
N MET A 129 0.65 17.17 -5.11
CA MET A 129 0.03 17.90 -6.21
C MET A 129 -1.34 18.47 -5.81
N GLU A 130 -2.21 17.67 -5.19
CA GLU A 130 -3.51 18.14 -4.68
C GLU A 130 -3.36 19.34 -3.74
N LYS A 131 -2.41 19.30 -2.80
CA LYS A 131 -2.13 20.42 -1.88
C LYS A 131 -1.59 21.66 -2.59
N ILE A 132 -0.75 21.50 -3.62
CA ILE A 132 -0.25 22.63 -4.42
C ILE A 132 -1.41 23.28 -5.19
N PHE A 133 -2.30 22.49 -5.79
CA PHE A 133 -3.44 23.05 -6.51
C PHE A 133 -4.39 23.81 -5.60
N ASP A 134 -4.67 23.29 -4.40
CA ASP A 134 -5.49 23.97 -3.39
C ASP A 134 -4.84 25.31 -2.93
N SER A 135 -3.52 25.34 -2.75
CA SER A 135 -2.81 26.57 -2.34
C SER A 135 -2.67 27.61 -3.45
N VAL A 136 -2.54 27.19 -4.70
CA VAL A 136 -2.50 28.08 -5.87
C VAL A 136 -3.88 28.67 -6.16
N GLU A 137 -4.94 27.88 -6.03
CA GLU A 137 -6.31 28.36 -6.18
C GLU A 137 -6.64 29.42 -5.11
N PHE A 138 -6.13 29.24 -3.88
CA PHE A 138 -6.23 30.25 -2.81
C PHE A 138 -5.47 31.54 -3.11
N SER A 139 -4.23 31.47 -3.63
CA SER A 139 -3.39 32.64 -3.87
C SER A 139 -3.79 33.47 -5.11
N ILE A 140 -4.40 32.86 -6.13
CA ILE A 140 -4.99 33.59 -7.27
C ILE A 140 -6.21 34.41 -6.83
N VAL A 141 -6.97 33.92 -5.84
CA VAL A 141 -8.13 34.63 -5.28
C VAL A 141 -7.69 35.82 -4.40
N GLU A 142 -6.51 35.77 -3.80
CA GLU A 142 -5.97 36.84 -2.95
C GLU A 142 -5.22 37.95 -3.71
N SER A 143 -4.87 37.76 -5.00
CA SER A 143 -4.26 38.84 -5.78
C SER A 143 -5.30 39.92 -6.12
N PRO A 144 -5.18 41.16 -5.57
CA PRO A 144 -6.12 42.21 -5.91
C PRO A 144 -5.85 42.66 -7.34
N SER A 145 -6.90 42.65 -8.15
CA SER A 145 -6.95 43.27 -9.47
C SER A 145 -6.44 44.72 -9.38
N PHE A 146 -5.35 45.01 -10.08
CA PHE A 146 -4.87 46.38 -10.36
C PHE A 146 -5.89 47.15 -11.20
#